data_AF-A0A350NUA6-F1
#
_entry.id   AF-A0A350NUA6-F1
#
_cell.length_a   1.000
_cell.length_b   1.000
_cell.length_c   1.000
_cell.angle_alpha   90.00
_cell.angle_beta   90.00
_cell.angle_gamma   90.00
#
_symmetry.space_group_name_H-M   'P 1'
#
loop_
_entity.id
_entity.type
_entity.pdbx_description
1 polymer ?
#
loop_
_entity_poly.entity_id
_entity_poly.type
_entity_poly.pdbx_seq_one_letter_code
_entity_poly.pdbx_strand_id
1 'polypeptide(L)'
;MSIPLNPAAFQEHSSITTMAEAQRWIDGFPRPDCFNAHAWSTTKRLAMLVWRCHLENRHFNRTLNFLHPSFYDMIQTPEGINILNERRFRRFVSSSSSDSI
;
A
#
# COMPACT_ATOMS: atom_id res chain seq x y z
N MET A 1 -7.83 -7.13 -15.20
CA MET A 1 -8.53 -6.19 -14.29
C MET A 1 -7.50 -5.16 -13.83
N SER A 2 -7.61 -3.91 -14.26
CA SER A 2 -6.78 -2.81 -13.79
C SER A 2 -7.40 -2.16 -12.55
N ILE A 3 -6.58 -1.75 -11.58
CA ILE A 3 -7.01 -0.98 -10.42
C ILE A 3 -6.65 0.48 -10.71
N PRO A 4 -7.64 1.39 -10.79
CA PRO A 4 -7.34 2.80 -10.93
C PRO A 4 -6.64 3.32 -9.67
N LEU A 5 -5.63 4.16 -9.89
CA LEU A 5 -4.95 4.85 -8.80
C LEU A 5 -5.90 5.83 -8.11
N ASN A 6 -5.65 6.16 -6.85
CA ASN A 6 -6.45 7.14 -6.13
C ASN A 6 -6.06 8.57 -6.58
N PRO A 7 -6.98 9.36 -7.17
CA PRO A 7 -6.67 10.73 -7.58
C PRO A 7 -6.28 11.63 -6.40
N ALA A 8 -6.77 11.35 -5.18
CA ALA A 8 -6.40 12.09 -3.98
C ALA A 8 -4.91 11.93 -3.64
N ALA A 9 -4.33 10.75 -3.90
CA ALA A 9 -2.90 10.51 -3.67
C ALA A 9 -2.00 11.34 -4.61
N PHE A 10 -2.54 11.85 -5.73
CA PHE A 10 -1.82 12.75 -6.64
C PHE A 10 -2.00 14.24 -6.32
N GLN A 11 -3.08 14.59 -5.63
CA GLN A 11 -3.40 15.97 -5.27
C GLN A 11 -2.73 16.39 -3.97
N GLU A 12 -2.63 15.44 -3.05
CA GLU A 12 -1.92 15.61 -1.78
C GLU A 12 -0.44 15.31 -2.05
N HIS A 13 0.43 16.28 -1.78
CA HIS A 13 1.86 16.14 -1.98
C HIS A 13 2.42 15.08 -1.04
N SER A 14 2.48 13.82 -1.49
CA SER A 14 3.20 12.76 -0.80
C SER A 14 4.62 13.24 -0.50
N SER A 15 5.06 13.16 0.76
CA SER A 15 6.44 13.45 1.15
C SER A 15 7.46 12.53 0.47
N ILE A 16 7.00 11.39 -0.05
CA ILE A 16 7.78 10.47 -0.88
C ILE A 16 7.60 10.86 -2.34
N THR A 17 8.67 11.38 -2.94
CA THR A 17 8.72 11.84 -4.34
C THR A 17 9.65 11.00 -5.21
N THR A 18 10.54 10.22 -4.58
CA THR A 18 11.52 9.39 -5.29
C THR A 18 11.35 7.91 -4.96
N MET A 19 11.77 7.05 -5.91
CA MET A 19 11.79 5.59 -5.70
C MET A 19 12.68 5.17 -4.52
N ALA A 20 13.74 5.94 -4.23
CA ALA A 20 14.64 5.65 -3.11
C ALA A 20 13.96 5.92 -1.75
N GLU A 21 13.16 6.98 -1.65
CA GLU A 21 12.36 7.28 -0.46
C GLU A 21 11.26 6.23 -0.26
N ALA A 22 10.57 5.83 -1.33
CA ALA A 22 9.58 4.77 -1.29
C ALA A 22 10.17 3.44 -0.79
N GLN A 23 11.39 3.12 -1.23
CA GLN A 23 12.09 1.93 -0.75
C GLN A 23 12.39 2.02 0.74
N ARG A 24 12.92 3.15 1.22
CA ARG A 24 13.19 3.37 2.66
C ARG A 24 11.92 3.26 3.49
N TRP A 25 10.80 3.80 2.99
CA TRP A 25 9.50 3.68 3.64
C TRP A 25 9.08 2.21 3.79
N ILE A 26 9.10 1.44 2.70
CA ILE A 26 8.75 0.01 2.72
C ILE A 26 9.71 -0.80 3.61
N ASP A 27 10.99 -0.44 3.62
CA ASP A 27 11.99 -1.11 4.42
C ASP A 27 11.87 -0.85 5.92
N GLY A 28 11.16 0.22 6.32
CA GLY A 28 10.81 0.51 7.71
C GLY A 28 9.81 -0.48 8.32
N PHE A 29 9.07 -1.24 7.50
CA PHE A 29 8.07 -2.17 8.01
C PHE A 29 8.70 -3.50 8.45
N PRO A 30 8.46 -3.94 9.70
CA PRO A 30 8.92 -5.24 10.18
C PRO A 30 8.12 -6.36 9.52
N ARG A 31 8.75 -7.52 9.38
CA ARG A 31 8.07 -8.72 8.89
C ARG A 31 7.03 -9.19 9.92
N PRO A 32 5.77 -9.41 9.53
CA PRO A 32 4.76 -9.97 10.42
C PRO A 32 5.14 -11.36 10.91
N ASP A 33 4.80 -11.67 12.17
CA ASP A 33 4.86 -13.03 12.69
C ASP A 33 3.92 -13.90 11.86
N CYS A 34 4.35 -15.12 11.51
CA CYS A 34 3.72 -16.03 10.54
C CYS A 34 3.97 -15.77 9.04
N PHE A 35 4.67 -14.69 8.65
CA PHE A 35 5.10 -14.51 7.25
C PHE A 35 6.49 -15.13 7.01
N ASN A 36 6.60 -16.01 6.02
CA ASN A 36 7.92 -16.51 5.61
C ASN A 36 8.72 -15.40 4.87
N ALA A 37 10.05 -15.49 4.89
CA ALA A 37 10.93 -14.46 4.32
C ALA A 37 10.68 -14.21 2.82
N HIS A 38 10.37 -15.27 2.07
CA HIS A 38 10.11 -15.19 0.65
C HIS A 38 8.80 -14.43 0.33
N ALA A 39 7.73 -14.77 1.06
CA ALA A 39 6.44 -14.11 0.96
C ALA A 39 6.58 -12.63 1.33
N TRP A 40 7.35 -12.32 2.38
CA TRP A 40 7.56 -10.93 2.79
C TRP A 40 8.34 -10.12 1.76
N SER A 41 9.40 -10.70 1.19
CA SER A 41 10.15 -10.08 0.09
C SER A 41 9.26 -9.84 -1.14
N THR A 42 8.36 -10.79 -1.45
CA THR A 42 7.39 -10.65 -2.54
C THR A 42 6.39 -9.52 -2.26
N THR A 43 5.90 -9.41 -1.02
CA THR A 43 5.02 -8.33 -0.56
C THR A 43 5.70 -6.96 -0.70
N LYS A 44 6.95 -6.82 -0.24
CA LYS A 44 7.73 -5.59 -0.42
C LYS A 44 7.93 -5.23 -1.90
N ARG A 45 8.23 -6.22 -2.74
CA ARG A 45 8.39 -6.02 -4.18
C ARG A 45 7.09 -5.57 -4.85
N LEU A 46 5.95 -6.09 -4.41
CA LEU A 46 4.64 -5.62 -4.84
C LEU A 46 4.38 -4.18 -4.40
N ALA A 47 4.71 -3.82 -3.15
CA ALA A 47 4.55 -2.46 -2.65
C ALA A 47 5.41 -1.48 -3.47
N MET A 48 6.66 -1.84 -3.76
CA MET A 48 7.54 -1.07 -4.63
C MET A 48 6.96 -0.86 -6.03
N LEU A 49 6.28 -1.86 -6.60
CA LEU A 49 5.61 -1.71 -7.90
C LEU A 49 4.44 -0.72 -7.83
N VAL A 50 3.68 -0.72 -6.73
CA VAL A 50 2.59 0.25 -6.52
C VAL A 50 3.15 1.68 -6.44
N TRP A 51 4.21 1.89 -5.66
CA TRP A 51 4.92 3.17 -5.58
C TRP A 51 5.48 3.61 -6.94
N ARG A 52 6.07 2.70 -7.69
CA ARG A 52 6.54 2.99 -9.06
C ARG A 52 5.39 3.44 -9.97
N CYS A 53 4.28 2.74 -9.94
CA CYS A 53 3.08 3.10 -10.70
C CYS A 53 2.55 4.49 -10.29
N HIS A 54 2.58 4.81 -8.99
CA HIS A 54 2.19 6.12 -8.49
C HIS A 54 3.13 7.23 -9.00
N LEU A 55 4.45 7.07 -8.84
CA LEU A 55 5.42 8.06 -9.30
C LEU A 55 5.45 8.23 -10.83
N GLU A 56 5.17 7.17 -11.59
CA GLU A 56 5.05 7.21 -13.06
C GLU A 56 3.66 7.67 -13.54
N ASN A 57 2.71 7.95 -12.63
CA ASN A 57 1.31 8.24 -12.93
C ASN A 57 0.65 7.18 -13.85
N ARG A 58 0.96 5.90 -13.58
CA ARG A 58 0.50 4.73 -14.36
C ARG A 58 -0.43 3.84 -13.56
N HIS A 59 -1.46 3.34 -14.23
CA HIS A 59 -2.42 2.41 -13.65
C HIS A 59 -1.75 1.12 -13.15
N PHE A 60 -2.17 0.66 -11.96
CA PHE A 60 -1.71 -0.60 -11.42
C PHE A 60 -2.54 -1.75 -12.03
N ASN A 61 -1.94 -2.48 -12.96
CA ASN A 61 -2.64 -3.51 -13.77
C ASN A 61 -2.64 -4.92 -13.15
N ARG A 62 -2.18 -5.07 -11.90
CA ARG A 62 -2.12 -6.35 -11.21
C ARG A 62 -3.26 -6.48 -10.21
N THR A 63 -3.75 -7.70 -10.05
CA THR A 63 -4.75 -8.01 -9.02
C THR A 63 -4.06 -8.16 -7.67
N LEU A 64 -4.47 -7.38 -6.67
CA LEU A 64 -4.07 -7.56 -5.27
C LEU A 64 -5.07 -8.47 -4.59
N ASN A 65 -4.85 -9.79 -4.69
CA ASN A 65 -5.67 -10.76 -4.00
C ASN A 65 -5.10 -11.02 -2.60
N PHE A 66 -5.88 -10.71 -1.56
CA PHE A 66 -5.67 -11.17 -0.18
C PHE A 66 -4.24 -10.97 0.35
N LEU A 67 -3.78 -9.71 0.38
CA LEU A 67 -2.51 -9.37 1.01
C LEU A 67 -2.71 -9.08 2.50
N HIS A 68 -1.66 -9.32 3.28
CA HIS A 68 -1.62 -9.03 4.72
C HIS A 68 -1.93 -7.55 4.99
N PRO A 69 -2.60 -7.17 6.09
CA PRO A 69 -2.88 -5.77 6.44
C PRO A 69 -1.67 -4.84 6.30
N SER A 70 -0.49 -5.29 6.74
CA SER A 70 0.77 -4.54 6.64
C SER A 70 1.16 -4.15 5.22
N PHE A 71 0.66 -4.85 4.19
CA PHE A 71 0.87 -4.44 2.80
C PHE A 71 0.15 -3.13 2.49
N TYR A 72 -1.07 -2.94 3.02
CA TYR A 72 -1.83 -1.72 2.81
C TYR A 72 -1.13 -0.53 3.48
N ASP A 73 -0.58 -0.74 4.67
CA ASP A 73 0.20 0.27 5.38
C ASP A 73 1.46 0.68 4.58
N MET A 74 2.09 -0.24 3.85
CA MET A 74 3.25 0.07 2.98
C MET A 74 2.90 0.91 1.76
N ILE A 75 1.68 0.78 1.24
CA ILE A 75 1.21 1.52 0.06
C ILE A 75 0.31 2.71 0.44
N GLN A 76 0.35 3.06 1.72
CA GLN A 76 -0.16 4.30 2.25
C GLN A 76 0.99 5.30 2.28
N THR A 77 0.70 6.54 1.93
CA THR A 77 1.66 7.63 2.09
C THR A 77 1.85 7.93 3.59
N PRO A 78 2.97 8.55 3.99
CA PRO A 78 3.21 8.93 5.39
C PRO A 78 2.11 9.83 5.97
N GLU A 79 1.38 10.54 5.13
CA GLU A 79 0.26 11.42 5.47
C GLU A 79 -1.05 10.64 5.69
N GLY A 80 -1.02 9.33 5.49
CA GLY A 80 -2.17 8.46 5.72
C GLY A 80 -3.04 8.25 4.48
N ILE A 81 -2.59 8.60 3.27
CA ILE A 81 -3.39 8.49 2.05
C ILE A 81 -3.05 7.20 1.31
N ASN A 82 -4.06 6.39 1.00
CA ASN A 82 -3.84 5.18 0.21
C ASN A 82 -3.59 5.51 -1.26
N ILE A 83 -2.48 5.00 -1.80
CA ILE A 83 -2.08 5.18 -3.21
C ILE A 83 -3.10 4.55 -4.17
N LEU A 84 -3.65 3.39 -3.78
CA LEU A 84 -4.69 2.71 -4.55
C LEU A 84 -6.06 2.99 -3.95
N ASN A 85 -7.08 2.96 -4.81
CA ASN A 85 -8.45 3.22 -4.38
C ASN A 85 -8.95 2.12 -3.43
N GLU A 86 -9.27 2.52 -2.19
CA GLU A 86 -9.71 1.63 -1.12
C GLU A 86 -10.95 0.80 -1.47
N ARG A 87 -11.84 1.31 -2.34
CA ARG A 87 -13.06 0.61 -2.74
C ARG A 87 -12.80 -0.72 -3.45
N ARG A 88 -11.57 -0.99 -3.89
CA ARG A 88 -11.16 -2.25 -4.54
C ARG A 88 -10.34 -3.15 -3.64
N PHE A 89 -9.90 -2.66 -2.48
CA PHE A 89 -9.42 -3.53 -1.43
C PHE A 89 -10.63 -4.25 -0.87
N ARG A 90 -10.68 -5.58 -1.01
CA ARG A 90 -11.49 -6.40 -0.11
C ARG A 90 -10.84 -6.33 1.27
N ARG A 91 -10.92 -5.16 1.91
CA ARG A 91 -10.54 -4.96 3.30
C ARG A 91 -11.54 -5.82 4.06
N PHE A 92 -11.07 -6.89 4.69
CA PHE A 92 -11.85 -7.48 5.77
C PHE A 92 -12.07 -6.34 6.76
N VAL A 93 -13.29 -5.84 6.83
CA VAL A 93 -13.70 -4.92 7.88
C VAL A 93 -13.62 -5.73 9.17
N SER A 94 -12.46 -5.70 9.82
CA SER A 94 -12.42 -5.91 11.26
C SER A 94 -13.11 -4.69 11.82
N SER A 95 -14.39 -4.85 12.14
CA SER A 95 -15.14 -3.90 12.95
C SER A 95 -14.44 -3.76 14.30
N SER A 96 -13.52 -2.82 14.41
CA SER A 96 -13.12 -2.29 15.71
C SER A 96 -14.25 -1.36 16.15
N SER A 97 -15.30 -1.96 16.69
CA SER A 97 -16.29 -1.28 17.52
C SER A 97 -15.56 -0.79 18.77
N SER A 98 -15.07 0.44 18.73
CA SER A 98 -14.80 1.24 19.92
C SER A 98 -15.89 2.30 20.00
N ASP A 99 -17.09 1.87 20.34
CA ASP A 99 -18.13 2.76 20.86
C ASP A 99 -17.90 2.80 22.38
N SER A 100 -17.18 3.81 22.82
CA SER A 100 -17.06 4.19 24.22
C SER A 100 -18.09 5.28 24.48
N ILE A 101 -19.21 4.95 25.14
CA ILE A 101 -19.95 5.85 26.05
C ILE A 101 -20.46 5.02 27.23
#